data_AF-A0A2E8UBC1-F1
#
_entry.id   AF-A0A2E8UBC1-F1
#
_cell.length_a   1.000
_cell.length_b   1.000
_cell.length_c   1.000
_cell.angle_alpha   90.00
_cell.angle_beta   90.00
_cell.angle_gamma   90.00
#
_symmetry.space_group_name_H-M   'P 1'
#
loop_
_entity.id
_entity.type
_entity.pdbx_description
1 polymer ?
#
loop_
_entity_poly.entity_id
_entity_poly.type
_entity_poly.pdbx_seq_one_letter_code
_entity_poly.pdbx_strand_id
1 'polypeptide(L)' 'MKDTDKLKGISEESFKQGMRQFASAVNVITVKYGDVQDGLTATAVCSVSALPPQLLICVHQE' A
#
# COMPACT_ATOMS: atom_id res chain seq x y z
N MET A 1 12.87 23.34 24.16
CA MET A 1 13.62 22.07 24.12
C MET A 1 13.01 21.11 25.12
N LYS A 2 12.13 20.20 24.65
CA LYS A 2 11.84 18.87 25.22
C LYS A 2 10.65 18.25 24.45
N ASP A 3 10.89 17.91 23.17
CA ASP A 3 10.00 17.08 22.34
C ASP A 3 10.65 15.69 22.13
N THR A 4 11.03 15.04 23.22
CA THR A 4 11.71 13.73 23.18
C THR A 4 10.83 12.57 23.67
N ASP A 5 9.52 12.78 23.83
CA ASP A 5 8.55 11.71 24.17
C ASP A 5 7.76 11.19 22.95
N LYS A 6 8.03 11.73 21.74
CA LYS A 6 7.37 11.38 20.47
C LYS A 6 7.91 10.11 19.78
N LEU A 7 8.36 9.11 20.54
CA LEU A 7 8.80 7.82 19.96
C LEU A 7 8.24 6.60 20.70
N LYS A 8 7.10 6.73 21.38
CA LYS A 8 6.21 5.55 21.54
C LYS A 8 5.63 5.25 20.15
N GLY A 9 6.09 4.15 19.55
CA GLY A 9 5.64 3.71 18.22
C GLY A 9 4.10 3.70 18.14
N ILE A 10 3.58 4.17 17.01
CA ILE A 10 2.14 4.20 16.73
C ILE A 10 1.63 2.75 16.78
N SER A 11 0.54 2.48 17.51
CA SER A 11 -0.06 1.14 17.52
C SER A 11 -0.60 0.79 16.14
N GLU A 12 -0.61 -0.49 15.80
CA GLU A 12 -1.14 -0.96 14.51
C GLU A 12 -2.58 -0.49 14.27
N GLU A 13 -3.42 -0.53 15.31
CA GLU A 13 -4.80 -0.04 15.25
C GLU A 13 -4.84 1.46 14.94
N SER A 14 -4.04 2.27 15.64
CA SER A 14 -3.99 3.73 15.41
C SER A 14 -3.53 4.06 13.99
N PHE A 15 -2.55 3.31 13.47
CA PHE A 15 -2.09 3.44 12.09
C PHE A 15 -3.20 3.10 11.09
N LYS A 16 -3.88 1.95 11.27
CA LYS A 16 -5.01 1.53 10.42
C LYS A 16 -6.14 2.56 10.43
N GLN A 17 -6.47 3.12 11.59
CA GLN A 17 -7.50 4.17 11.69
C GLN A 17 -7.10 5.44 10.93
N GLY A 18 -5.84 5.85 11.03
CA GLY A 18 -5.32 6.96 10.23
C GLY A 18 -5.42 6.70 8.72
N MET A 19 -5.02 5.51 8.26
CA MET A 19 -5.07 5.15 6.84
C MET A 19 -6.48 5.03 6.28
N ARG A 20 -7.49 4.71 7.10
CA ARG A 20 -8.91 4.71 6.66
C ARG A 20 -9.41 6.09 6.22
N GLN A 21 -8.79 7.17 6.72
CA GLN A 21 -9.14 8.54 6.35
C GLN A 21 -8.34 9.04 5.14
N PHE A 22 -7.33 8.29 4.69
CA PHE A 22 -6.52 8.66 3.54
C PHE A 22 -7.22 8.22 2.24
N ALA A 23 -7.76 9.19 1.50
CA ALA A 23 -8.36 8.93 0.20
C ALA A 23 -7.29 8.45 -0.79
N SER A 24 -7.48 7.26 -1.36
CA SER A 24 -6.61 6.67 -2.38
C SER A 24 -7.45 6.05 -3.50
N ALA A 25 -6.84 5.88 -4.67
CA ALA A 25 -7.43 5.10 -5.73
C ALA A 25 -7.53 3.62 -5.33
N VAL A 26 -8.59 2.95 -5.80
CA VAL A 26 -8.76 1.51 -5.67
C VAL A 26 -8.48 0.88 -7.03
N ASN A 27 -7.53 -0.04 -7.07
CA ASN A 27 -7.14 -0.76 -8.28
C ASN A 27 -7.41 -2.25 -8.08
N VAL A 28 -7.83 -2.93 -9.15
CA VAL A 28 -7.91 -4.39 -9.21
C VAL A 28 -6.74 -4.89 -10.04
N ILE A 29 -5.79 -5.56 -9.39
CA ILE A 29 -4.65 -6.19 -10.03
C ILE A 29 -5.05 -7.63 -10.35
N THR A 30 -4.82 -8.07 -11.58
CA THR A 30 -5.10 -9.45 -11.99
C THR A 30 -3.82 -10.14 -12.42
N VAL A 31 -3.73 -11.44 -12.13
CA VAL A 31 -2.61 -12.28 -12.53
C VAL A 31 -3.12 -13.59 -13.09
N LYS A 32 -2.40 -14.12 -14.07
CA LYS A 32 -2.62 -15.45 -14.61
C LYS A 32 -1.30 -16.21 -14.62
N TYR A 33 -1.31 -17.42 -14.08
CA TYR A 33 -0.17 -18.33 -14.12
C TYR A 33 -0.64 -19.72 -14.55
N GLY A 34 -0.28 -20.13 -15.76
CA GLY A 34 -0.84 -21.33 -16.39
C GLY A 34 -2.36 -21.20 -16.54
N ASP A 35 -3.09 -22.15 -15.95
CA ASP A 35 -4.56 -22.16 -15.93
C ASP A 35 -5.17 -21.45 -14.72
N VAL A 36 -4.34 -21.00 -13.78
CA VAL A 36 -4.79 -20.30 -12.56
C VAL A 36 -4.93 -18.81 -12.85
N GLN A 37 -6.07 -18.25 -12.46
CA GLN A 37 -6.34 -16.81 -12.47
C GLN A 37 -6.58 -16.35 -11.03
N ASP A 38 -5.99 -15.23 -10.66
CA ASP A 38 -6.15 -14.63 -9.34
C ASP A 38 -6.14 -13.11 -9.43
N GLY A 39 -6.50 -12.44 -8.34
CA GLY A 39 -6.50 -10.99 -8.28
C GLY A 39 -6.42 -10.40 -6.88
N LEU A 40 -5.95 -9.16 -6.83
CA LEU A 40 -5.76 -8.38 -5.61
C LEU A 40 -6.39 -7.00 -5.77
N THR A 41 -7.29 -6.66 -4.86
CA THR A 41 -7.70 -5.26 -4.69
C THR A 41 -6.62 -4.53 -3.90
N ALA A 42 -6.04 -3.49 -4.49
CA ALA A 42 -4.94 -2.74 -3.88
C ALA A 42 -5.17 -1.23 -3.94
N THR A 43 -4.87 -0.57 -2.82
CA THR A 43 -4.78 0.89 -2.72
C THR A 43 -3.33 1.38 -2.69
N ALA A 44 -2.37 0.49 -2.43
CA ALA A 44 -0.94 0.78 -2.41
C ALA A 44 -0.31 0.64 -3.80
N VAL A 45 -0.70 1.54 -4.71
CA VAL A 45 -0.24 1.59 -6.10
C VAL A 45 0.28 2.99 -6.41
N CYS A 46 1.44 3.11 -7.04
CA CYS A 46 1.95 4.40 -7.51
C CYS A 46 2.65 4.31 -8.87
N SER A 47 2.60 5.40 -9.63
CA SER A 47 3.41 5.59 -10.83
C SER A 47 4.81 6.02 -10.43
N VAL A 48 5.83 5.33 -10.97
CA VAL A 48 7.24 5.55 -10.63
C VAL A 48 7.95 6.33 -11.72
N SER A 49 7.78 5.95 -12.98
CA SER A 49 8.37 6.63 -14.12
C SER A 49 7.51 6.46 -15.37
N ALA A 50 7.56 7.47 -16.25
CA ALA A 50 6.99 7.39 -17.59
C ALA A 50 8.01 6.91 -18.64
N LEU A 51 9.32 7.06 -18.38
CA LEU A 51 10.39 6.65 -19.28
C LEU A 51 11.58 6.05 -18.48
N PRO A 52 11.77 4.72 -18.49
CA PRO A 52 10.83 3.72 -18.98
C PRO A 52 9.53 3.70 -18.15
N PRO A 53 8.40 3.26 -18.71
CA PRO A 53 7.15 3.17 -17.97
C PRO A 53 7.24 2.16 -16.82
N GLN A 54 7.02 2.62 -15.59
CA GLN A 54 7.14 1.81 -14.37
C GLN A 54 6.03 2.13 -13.36
N LEU A 55 5.49 1.09 -12.74
CA LEU A 55 4.55 1.14 -11.62
C LEU A 55 5.12 0.36 -10.43
N LEU A 56 4.75 0.75 -9.22
CA LEU A 56 5.04 0.03 -7.98
C LEU A 56 3.73 -0.36 -7.30
N ILE A 57 3.69 -1.60 -6.81
CA ILE A 57 2.60 -2.17 -6.03
C ILE A 57 3.21 -2.80 -4.79
N CYS A 58 2.71 -2.44 -3.60
CA CYS A 58 3.10 -3.10 -2.36
C CYS A 58 2.17 -4.27 -2.06
N VAL A 59 2.71 -5.48 -1.99
CA VAL A 59 1.96 -6.70 -1.67
C VAL A 59 2.38 -7.20 -0.29
N HIS A 60 1.39 -7.53 0.55
CA HIS A 60 1.65 -8.15 1.84
C HIS A 60 2.17 -9.58 1.64
N GLN A 61 3.26 -9.92 2.33
CA GLN A 61 3.76 -11.29 2.42
C GLN A 61 3.33 -11.84 3.78
N GLU A 62 2.61 -12.96 3.77
CA GLU A 62 2.41 -13.79 4.98
C GLU A 62 3.52 -14.83 5.11
#